data_AF-A0A7C3VSD3-F1
#
_entry.id   AF-A0A7C3VSD3-F1
#
_cell.length_a   1.000
_cell.length_b   1.000
_cell.length_c   1.000
_cell.angle_alpha   90.00
_cell.angle_beta   90.00
_cell.angle_gamma   90.00
#
_symmetry.space_group_name_H-M   'P 1'
#
loop_
_entity.id
_entity.type
_entity.pdbx_description
1 polymer ?
#
loop_
_entity_poly.entity_id
_entity_poly.type
_entity_poly.pdbx_seq_one_letter_code
_entity_poly.pdbx_strand_id
1 'polypeptide(L)'
;MEGILVATYRCNARCHMCNTWQFPTTPDQEMDPKYYERFPRLKFLNITGGEPFLREDLEDIVKIVKPKCDRICISTNGYFTEKIVDLAKKFNGKIGIRISIEGLPAANDELRGIKDGFDHGLRTLLQLKRMGMKDIGFGITVSDRNAKDLLELYELAKHLKVEFATAIVHNAYYFHKFDNQITKKDEITEAFTELIRELFKTWRPKNWFRAYFNHGIINYVHGGERLMPCNMGTDVFLCEPWGDIKPCNVLDETMGNIKEQTFEEIWKSERAEEVRRMAKNCGRNCWMIGSASPEIKKRKWFVLMWILKNKWSY
;
A
#
# COMPACT_ATOMS: atom_id res chain seq x y z
N MET A 1 -15.00 -3.61 6.62
CA MET A 1 -14.28 -3.91 5.39
C MET A 1 -13.35 -2.75 5.05
N GLU A 2 -12.21 -3.05 4.42
CA GLU A 2 -11.30 -2.09 3.81
C GLU A 2 -11.26 -2.36 2.28
N GLY A 3 -10.76 -1.42 1.49
CA GLY A 3 -10.71 -1.56 0.03
C GLY A 3 -9.40 -1.05 -0.56
N ILE A 4 -9.00 -1.62 -1.69
CA ILE A 4 -7.93 -1.14 -2.54
C ILE A 4 -8.56 -0.83 -3.90
N LEU A 5 -8.47 0.41 -4.34
CA LEU A 5 -8.88 0.82 -5.67
C LEU A 5 -7.65 1.05 -6.54
N VAL A 6 -7.50 0.25 -7.58
CA VAL A 6 -6.63 0.59 -8.70
C VAL A 6 -7.40 1.53 -9.62
N ALA A 7 -7.02 2.81 -9.63
CA ALA A 7 -7.69 3.82 -10.43
C ALA A 7 -7.35 3.72 -11.93
N THR A 8 -6.13 3.29 -12.26
CA THR A 8 -5.58 3.17 -13.62
C THR A 8 -4.37 2.23 -13.62
N TYR A 9 -3.97 1.65 -14.75
CA TYR A 9 -2.64 1.02 -14.91
C TYR A 9 -1.62 1.92 -15.63
N ARG A 10 -2.02 3.11 -16.08
CA ARG A 10 -1.11 4.11 -16.64
C ARG A 10 -0.12 4.58 -15.57
N CYS A 11 1.17 4.63 -15.88
CA CYS A 11 2.19 5.11 -14.96
C CYS A 11 3.31 5.84 -15.71
N ASN A 12 3.81 6.93 -15.14
CA ASN A 12 4.97 7.68 -15.65
C ASN A 12 6.31 7.12 -15.16
N ALA A 13 6.30 6.24 -14.15
CA ALA A 13 7.50 5.58 -13.61
C ALA A 13 7.71 4.20 -14.26
N ARG A 14 8.96 3.75 -14.32
CA ARG A 14 9.38 2.45 -14.88
C ARG A 14 10.12 1.63 -13.84
N CYS A 15 9.44 1.34 -12.75
CA CYS A 15 10.04 0.78 -11.54
C CYS A 15 10.65 -0.61 -11.78
N HIS A 16 11.73 -0.92 -11.05
CA HIS A 16 12.34 -2.25 -11.07
C HIS A 16 11.41 -3.34 -10.48
N MET A 17 10.67 -3.02 -9.43
CA MET A 17 9.82 -3.97 -8.71
C MET A 17 8.42 -4.18 -9.34
N CYS A 18 8.09 -3.47 -10.42
CA CYS A 18 6.74 -3.41 -10.97
C CYS A 18 6.74 -3.16 -12.49
N ASN A 19 6.01 -3.99 -13.23
CA ASN A 19 5.86 -3.89 -14.69
C ASN A 19 4.49 -3.35 -15.12
N THR A 20 3.62 -2.88 -14.21
CA THR A 20 2.28 -2.37 -14.57
C THR A 20 2.33 -1.30 -15.67
N TRP A 21 3.39 -0.48 -15.73
CA TRP A 21 3.60 0.54 -16.76
C TRP A 21 3.70 -0.03 -18.20
N GLN A 22 4.02 -1.32 -18.35
CA GLN A 22 4.07 -2.02 -19.63
C GLN A 22 2.68 -2.46 -20.11
N PHE A 23 1.68 -2.44 -19.23
CA PHE A 23 0.29 -2.83 -19.50
C PHE A 23 -0.66 -1.68 -19.14
N PRO A 24 -0.47 -0.47 -19.70
CA PRO A 24 -1.29 0.68 -19.36
C PRO A 24 -2.73 0.44 -19.79
N THR A 25 -3.68 0.85 -18.95
CA THR A 25 -5.07 1.01 -19.39
C THR A 25 -5.18 2.17 -20.38
N THR A 26 -6.21 2.13 -21.21
CA THR A 26 -6.69 3.30 -21.95
C THR A 26 -7.83 3.98 -21.19
N PRO A 27 -8.10 5.29 -21.41
CA PRO A 27 -9.21 5.98 -20.75
C PRO A 27 -10.58 5.30 -20.94
N ASP A 28 -10.83 4.65 -22.08
CA ASP A 28 -12.07 3.92 -22.37
C ASP A 28 -12.19 2.58 -21.61
N GLN A 29 -11.08 2.02 -21.15
CA GLN A 29 -11.06 0.82 -20.29
C GLN A 29 -11.28 1.17 -18.81
N GLU A 30 -10.97 2.41 -18.41
CA GLU A 30 -11.19 2.91 -17.05
C GLU A 30 -12.68 3.22 -16.86
N MET A 31 -13.31 2.60 -15.85
CA MET A 31 -14.74 2.75 -15.66
C MET A 31 -15.11 4.16 -15.19
N ASP A 32 -16.23 4.67 -15.69
CA ASP A 32 -16.81 5.96 -15.31
C ASP A 32 -16.94 6.10 -13.78
N PRO A 33 -16.61 7.27 -13.18
CA PRO A 33 -16.67 7.48 -11.75
C PRO A 33 -18.01 7.11 -11.09
N LYS A 34 -19.13 7.21 -11.80
CA LYS A 34 -20.46 6.86 -11.29
C LYS A 34 -20.54 5.44 -10.75
N TYR A 35 -19.76 4.49 -11.29
CA TYR A 35 -19.78 3.11 -10.82
C TYR A 35 -19.21 2.97 -9.40
N TYR A 36 -18.36 3.90 -8.96
CA TYR A 36 -17.88 3.93 -7.58
C TYR A 36 -19.00 4.25 -6.59
N GLU A 37 -20.18 4.74 -7.01
CA GLU A 37 -21.36 4.87 -6.14
C GLU A 37 -21.81 3.53 -5.55
N ARG A 38 -21.53 2.42 -6.23
CA ARG A 38 -21.83 1.06 -5.77
C ARG A 38 -20.87 0.53 -4.70
N PHE A 39 -19.77 1.23 -4.41
CA PHE A 39 -18.85 0.83 -3.33
C PHE A 39 -19.59 0.81 -1.98
N PRO A 40 -19.32 -0.18 -1.12
CA PRO A 40 -19.92 -0.27 0.21
C PRO A 40 -19.32 0.81 1.13
N ARG A 41 -19.83 0.88 2.37
CA ARG A 41 -19.15 1.67 3.42
C ARG A 41 -17.83 1.01 3.82
N LEU A 42 -16.75 1.79 3.84
CA LEU A 42 -15.39 1.33 4.10
C LEU A 42 -14.78 2.01 5.31
N LYS A 43 -14.06 1.22 6.13
CA LYS A 43 -13.21 1.78 7.19
C LYS A 43 -11.98 2.48 6.62
N PHE A 44 -11.47 1.96 5.51
CA PHE A 44 -10.30 2.47 4.84
C PHE A 44 -10.36 2.13 3.35
N LEU A 45 -10.03 3.10 2.50
CA LEU A 45 -9.83 2.91 1.07
C LEU A 45 -8.44 3.42 0.69
N ASN A 46 -7.62 2.56 0.09
CA ASN A 46 -6.38 2.96 -0.56
C ASN A 46 -6.63 3.13 -2.07
N ILE A 47 -6.49 4.35 -2.58
CA ILE A 47 -6.52 4.62 -4.02
C ILE A 47 -5.08 4.56 -4.52
N THR A 48 -4.85 3.72 -5.52
CA THR A 48 -3.55 3.41 -6.11
C THR A 48 -3.76 3.17 -7.61
N GLY A 49 -2.86 2.46 -8.27
CA GLY A 49 -2.96 2.06 -9.67
C GLY A 49 -2.02 2.90 -10.52
N GLY A 50 -1.12 2.22 -11.27
CA GLY A 50 -0.03 2.86 -11.99
C GLY A 50 0.46 4.10 -11.25
N GLU A 51 0.13 5.27 -11.79
CA GLU A 51 0.08 6.54 -11.06
C GLU A 51 -1.33 7.16 -11.10
N PRO A 52 -2.06 7.26 -9.96
CA PRO A 52 -3.44 7.78 -9.94
C PRO A 52 -3.58 9.18 -10.51
N PHE A 53 -2.58 10.04 -10.34
CA PHE A 53 -2.62 11.44 -10.79
C PHE A 53 -2.47 11.62 -12.31
N LEU A 54 -2.34 10.52 -13.07
CA LEU A 54 -2.52 10.50 -14.52
C LEU A 54 -4.00 10.43 -14.96
N ARG A 55 -4.88 10.05 -14.04
CA ARG A 55 -6.32 9.95 -14.30
C ARG A 55 -7.00 11.31 -14.11
N GLU A 56 -7.70 11.79 -15.14
CA GLU A 56 -8.24 13.17 -15.19
C GLU A 56 -9.43 13.38 -14.25
N ASP A 57 -10.28 12.37 -14.12
CA ASP A 57 -11.48 12.31 -13.30
C ASP A 57 -11.21 11.79 -11.87
N LEU A 58 -9.95 11.71 -11.43
CA LEU A 58 -9.59 11.24 -10.08
C LEU A 58 -10.30 12.03 -8.97
N GLU A 59 -10.49 13.33 -9.16
CA GLU A 59 -11.21 14.17 -8.20
C GLU A 59 -12.65 13.68 -8.00
N ASP A 60 -13.34 13.32 -9.08
CA ASP A 60 -14.74 12.90 -9.03
C ASP A 60 -14.88 11.53 -8.37
N ILE A 61 -13.91 10.64 -8.60
CA ILE A 61 -13.80 9.37 -7.85
C ILE A 61 -13.71 9.65 -6.35
N VAL A 62 -12.79 10.54 -5.93
CA VAL A 62 -12.61 10.88 -4.52
C VAL A 62 -13.88 11.51 -3.95
N LYS A 63 -14.57 12.40 -4.68
CA LYS A 63 -15.86 12.98 -4.26
C LYS A 63 -16.90 11.91 -3.98
N ILE A 64 -17.03 10.91 -4.86
CA ILE A 64 -18.03 9.84 -4.76
C ILE A 64 -17.74 8.90 -3.58
N VAL A 65 -16.47 8.51 -3.38
CA VAL A 65 -16.12 7.51 -2.36
C VAL A 65 -15.88 8.10 -0.98
N LYS A 66 -15.50 9.38 -0.86
CA LYS A 66 -15.17 10.02 0.43
C LYS A 66 -16.29 9.97 1.48
N PRO A 67 -17.58 10.18 1.15
CA PRO A 67 -18.68 10.05 2.10
C PRO A 67 -18.86 8.62 2.63
N LYS A 68 -18.40 7.63 1.87
CA LYS A 68 -18.52 6.19 2.20
C LYS A 68 -17.29 5.62 2.90
N CYS A 69 -16.23 6.42 3.05
CA CYS A 69 -14.97 5.98 3.64
C CYS A 69 -14.61 6.78 4.88
N ASP A 70 -14.44 6.09 6.02
CA ASP A 70 -13.96 6.72 7.26
C ASP A 70 -12.56 7.34 7.05
N ARG A 71 -11.72 6.70 6.21
CA ARG A 71 -10.40 7.20 5.80
C ARG A 71 -10.06 6.83 4.37
N ILE A 72 -9.48 7.78 3.63
CA ILE A 72 -8.90 7.57 2.30
C ILE A 72 -7.41 7.84 2.37
N CYS A 73 -6.62 7.02 1.68
CA CYS A 73 -5.22 7.28 1.42
C CYS A 73 -4.95 7.10 -0.07
N ILE A 74 -4.27 8.06 -0.70
CA ILE A 74 -3.81 7.94 -2.09
C ILE A 74 -2.32 7.60 -2.07
N SER A 75 -1.97 6.47 -2.69
CA SER A 75 -0.59 6.08 -3.00
C SER A 75 -0.17 6.73 -4.31
N THR A 76 0.96 7.43 -4.32
CA THR A 76 1.48 8.14 -5.50
C THR A 76 3.01 8.10 -5.50
N ASN A 77 3.64 8.15 -6.67
CA ASN A 77 5.07 8.37 -6.79
C ASN A 77 5.48 9.81 -6.45
N GLY A 78 4.52 10.73 -6.27
CA GLY A 78 4.78 12.10 -5.85
C GLY A 78 5.23 13.06 -6.96
N TYR A 79 5.27 12.61 -8.21
CA TYR A 79 5.82 13.37 -9.33
C TYR A 79 4.99 14.60 -9.69
N PHE A 80 3.66 14.47 -9.68
CA PHE A 80 2.73 15.53 -10.05
C PHE A 80 2.38 16.46 -8.88
N THR A 81 3.39 17.14 -8.32
CA THR A 81 3.27 17.98 -7.11
C THR A 81 2.02 18.87 -7.11
N GLU A 82 1.82 19.66 -8.15
CA GLU A 82 0.70 20.61 -8.23
C GLU A 82 -0.66 19.90 -8.20
N LYS A 83 -0.84 18.83 -8.99
CA LYS A 83 -2.09 18.05 -8.99
C LYS A 83 -2.38 17.43 -7.62
N ILE A 84 -1.34 16.90 -6.96
CA ILE A 84 -1.46 16.28 -5.63
C ILE A 84 -1.88 17.30 -4.59
N VAL A 85 -1.22 18.45 -4.59
CA VAL A 85 -1.47 19.55 -3.66
C VAL A 85 -2.84 20.17 -3.89
N ASP A 86 -3.26 20.37 -5.12
CA ASP A 86 -4.57 20.93 -5.44
C ASP A 86 -5.72 19.99 -5.06
N LEU A 87 -5.57 18.68 -5.31
CA LEU A 87 -6.55 17.70 -4.84
C LEU A 87 -6.64 17.73 -3.31
N ALA A 88 -5.49 17.75 -2.62
CA ALA A 88 -5.46 17.83 -1.16
C ALA A 88 -6.13 19.10 -0.61
N LYS A 89 -5.94 20.27 -1.26
CA LYS A 89 -6.64 21.52 -0.91
C LYS A 89 -8.15 21.38 -1.04
N LYS A 90 -8.64 20.85 -2.17
CA LYS A 90 -10.08 20.69 -2.45
C LYS A 90 -10.82 19.85 -1.41
N PHE A 91 -10.13 18.87 -0.82
CA PHE A 91 -10.68 18.04 0.26
C PHE A 91 -10.28 18.51 1.67
N ASN A 92 -9.78 19.74 1.83
CA ASN A 92 -9.37 20.33 3.11
C ASN A 92 -8.42 19.42 3.91
N GLY A 93 -7.52 18.71 3.22
CA GLY A 93 -6.61 17.75 3.83
C GLY A 93 -7.28 16.52 4.47
N LYS A 94 -8.57 16.26 4.20
CA LYS A 94 -9.33 15.10 4.71
C LYS A 94 -9.08 13.80 3.92
N ILE A 95 -8.02 13.78 3.12
CA ILE A 95 -7.45 12.61 2.45
C ILE A 95 -6.00 12.46 2.88
N GLY A 96 -5.52 11.23 2.99
CA GLY A 96 -4.11 10.96 3.26
C GLY A 96 -3.32 10.79 1.97
N ILE A 97 -2.04 11.16 1.97
CA ILE A 97 -1.13 11.00 0.82
C ILE A 97 0.10 10.21 1.26
N ARG A 98 0.39 9.11 0.55
CA ARG A 98 1.56 8.26 0.77
C ARG A 98 2.41 8.32 -0.48
N ILE A 99 3.55 9.00 -0.36
CA ILE A 99 4.52 9.10 -1.44
C ILE A 99 5.41 7.88 -1.40
N SER A 100 5.58 7.23 -2.53
CA SER A 100 6.46 6.08 -2.59
C SER A 100 7.90 6.61 -2.84
N ILE A 101 8.86 6.28 -1.96
CA ILE A 101 10.28 6.66 -2.02
C ILE A 101 11.12 5.41 -1.72
N GLU A 102 11.90 4.95 -2.68
CA GLU A 102 12.59 3.64 -2.60
C GLU A 102 14.03 3.71 -2.07
N GLY A 103 14.58 4.91 -1.86
CA GLY A 103 15.95 5.08 -1.38
C GLY A 103 16.32 6.55 -1.27
N LEU A 104 17.60 6.82 -0.98
CA LEU A 104 18.19 8.14 -1.16
C LEU A 104 18.14 8.56 -2.64
N PRO A 105 18.35 9.85 -2.99
CA PRO A 105 17.97 10.41 -4.30
C PRO A 105 18.36 9.55 -5.52
N ALA A 106 19.63 9.17 -5.63
CA ALA A 106 20.12 8.36 -6.74
C ALA A 106 19.47 6.96 -6.78
N ALA A 107 19.39 6.28 -5.64
CA ALA A 107 18.81 4.93 -5.55
C ALA A 107 17.30 4.96 -5.84
N ASN A 108 16.57 5.96 -5.36
CA ASN A 108 15.15 6.10 -5.64
C ASN A 108 14.88 6.26 -7.14
N ASP A 109 15.62 7.14 -7.80
CA ASP A 109 15.39 7.48 -9.20
C ASP A 109 15.76 6.31 -10.12
N GLU A 110 16.84 5.58 -9.80
CA GLU A 110 17.19 4.32 -10.45
C GLU A 110 16.07 3.27 -10.27
N LEU A 111 15.66 3.01 -9.03
CA LEU A 111 14.71 1.95 -8.72
C LEU A 111 13.29 2.23 -9.23
N ARG A 112 12.91 3.51 -9.31
CA ARG A 112 11.63 3.91 -9.89
C ARG A 112 11.68 4.12 -11.39
N GLY A 113 12.87 4.20 -11.99
CA GLY A 113 13.03 4.54 -13.39
C GLY A 113 12.38 5.88 -13.74
N ILE A 114 12.52 6.87 -12.85
CA ILE A 114 11.97 8.22 -13.02
C ILE A 114 13.00 9.26 -12.59
N LYS A 115 13.25 10.22 -13.46
CA LYS A 115 14.22 11.30 -13.23
C LYS A 115 13.69 12.29 -12.18
N ASP A 116 14.53 12.66 -11.23
CA ASP A 116 14.24 13.62 -10.15
C ASP A 116 13.06 13.17 -9.27
N GLY A 117 12.79 11.86 -9.22
CA GLY A 117 11.65 11.27 -8.52
C GLY A 117 11.67 11.56 -7.02
N PHE A 118 12.84 11.44 -6.41
CA PHE A 118 13.02 11.73 -4.98
C PHE A 118 12.70 13.20 -4.68
N ASP A 119 13.21 14.11 -5.50
CA ASP A 119 13.05 15.55 -5.32
C ASP A 119 11.60 15.98 -5.48
N HIS A 120 10.91 15.46 -6.50
CA HIS A 120 9.47 15.67 -6.66
C HIS A 120 8.68 15.12 -5.47
N GLY A 121 8.99 13.89 -5.04
CA GLY A 121 8.35 13.27 -3.88
C GLY A 121 8.52 14.10 -2.59
N LEU A 122 9.76 14.51 -2.29
CA LEU A 122 10.07 15.32 -1.11
C LEU A 122 9.43 16.71 -1.20
N ARG A 123 9.49 17.38 -2.36
CA ARG A 123 8.84 18.67 -2.60
C ARG A 123 7.34 18.60 -2.34
N THR A 124 6.67 17.59 -2.90
CA THR A 124 5.25 17.34 -2.69
C THR A 124 4.94 17.15 -1.20
N LEU A 125 5.70 16.30 -0.51
CA LEU A 125 5.52 16.06 0.93
C LEU A 125 5.64 17.34 1.75
N LEU A 126 6.65 18.16 1.46
CA LEU A 126 6.89 19.41 2.17
C LEU A 126 5.79 20.45 1.90
N GLN A 127 5.27 20.54 0.69
CA GLN A 127 4.14 21.42 0.39
C GLN A 127 2.86 20.99 1.13
N LEU A 128 2.52 19.70 1.10
CA LEU A 128 1.37 19.15 1.85
C LEU A 128 1.52 19.40 3.36
N LYS A 129 2.75 19.28 3.88
CA LYS A 129 3.05 19.59 5.29
C LYS A 129 2.86 21.07 5.62
N ARG A 130 3.32 21.98 4.76
CA ARG A 130 3.13 23.44 4.93
C ARG A 130 1.66 23.84 4.95
N MET A 131 0.81 23.11 4.23
CA MET A 131 -0.64 23.27 4.29
C MET A 131 -1.29 22.76 5.58
N GLY A 132 -0.51 22.15 6.49
CA GLY A 132 -1.00 21.63 7.76
C GLY A 132 -1.62 20.23 7.68
N MET A 133 -1.42 19.49 6.58
CA MET A 133 -1.93 18.12 6.48
C MET A 133 -1.23 17.20 7.48
N LYS A 134 -2.02 16.40 8.19
CA LYS A 134 -1.53 15.47 9.21
C LYS A 134 -1.34 14.05 8.69
N ASP A 135 -2.20 13.57 7.80
CA ASP A 135 -2.18 12.18 7.29
C ASP A 135 -1.28 12.01 6.06
N ILE A 136 -0.04 12.48 6.15
CA ILE A 136 0.95 12.44 5.07
C ILE A 136 2.17 11.61 5.45
N GLY A 137 2.86 11.10 4.46
CA GLY A 137 4.08 10.34 4.67
C GLY A 137 4.64 9.75 3.40
N PHE A 138 5.67 8.94 3.58
CA PHE A 138 6.23 8.17 2.49
C PHE A 138 6.54 6.74 2.92
N GLY A 139 6.84 5.88 1.95
CA GLY A 139 7.21 4.51 2.23
C GLY A 139 8.13 3.91 1.20
N ILE A 140 8.83 2.87 1.65
CA ILE A 140 9.83 2.10 0.91
C ILE A 140 9.36 0.66 0.75
N THR A 141 9.59 0.11 -0.44
CA THR A 141 9.52 -1.31 -0.76
C THR A 141 10.94 -1.87 -0.74
N VAL A 142 11.30 -2.51 0.37
CA VAL A 142 12.65 -3.03 0.59
C VAL A 142 12.93 -4.22 -0.33
N SER A 143 14.15 -4.27 -0.84
CA SER A 143 14.70 -5.29 -1.74
C SER A 143 16.22 -5.37 -1.55
N ASP A 144 16.86 -6.31 -2.24
CA ASP A 144 18.33 -6.48 -2.24
C ASP A 144 19.12 -5.21 -2.68
N ARG A 145 18.43 -4.25 -3.31
CA ARG A 145 19.01 -3.04 -3.89
C ARG A 145 18.97 -1.81 -2.98
N ASN A 146 18.06 -1.77 -2.02
CA ASN A 146 17.80 -0.58 -1.18
C ASN A 146 17.66 -0.86 0.32
N ALA A 147 17.94 -2.08 0.78
CA ALA A 147 17.86 -2.43 2.21
C ALA A 147 18.68 -1.47 3.08
N LYS A 148 19.89 -1.12 2.62
CA LYS A 148 20.78 -0.17 3.28
C LYS A 148 20.22 1.25 3.45
N ASP A 149 19.22 1.68 2.67
CA ASP A 149 18.66 3.04 2.75
C ASP A 149 17.45 3.12 3.71
N LEU A 150 17.03 1.98 4.28
CA LEU A 150 15.82 1.87 5.09
C LEU A 150 15.88 2.77 6.34
N LEU A 151 17.01 2.79 7.04
CA LEU A 151 17.15 3.56 8.28
C LEU A 151 17.27 5.06 8.01
N GLU A 152 18.01 5.45 6.98
CA GLU A 152 18.17 6.85 6.57
C GLU A 152 16.82 7.46 6.20
N LEU A 153 16.01 6.71 5.46
CA LEU A 153 14.64 7.10 5.13
C LEU A 153 13.74 7.15 6.37
N TYR A 154 13.87 6.21 7.30
CA TYR A 154 13.14 6.27 8.57
C TYR A 154 13.52 7.50 9.40
N GLU A 155 14.81 7.81 9.52
CA GLU A 155 15.30 9.00 10.21
C GLU A 155 14.81 10.27 9.52
N LEU A 156 14.83 10.34 8.18
CA LEU A 156 14.23 11.44 7.44
C LEU A 156 12.74 11.62 7.78
N ALA A 157 11.96 10.54 7.79
CA ALA A 157 10.54 10.59 8.15
C ALA A 157 10.32 11.10 9.58
N LYS A 158 11.16 10.67 10.52
CA LYS A 158 11.15 11.09 11.93
C LYS A 158 11.48 12.58 12.09
N HIS A 159 12.52 13.09 11.42
CA HIS A 159 12.86 14.52 11.42
C HIS A 159 11.75 15.36 10.78
N LEU A 160 11.16 14.87 9.69
CA LEU A 160 10.01 15.50 9.06
C LEU A 160 8.71 15.31 9.84
N LYS A 161 8.66 14.48 10.89
CA LYS A 161 7.46 14.18 11.69
C LYS A 161 6.28 13.72 10.83
N VAL A 162 6.54 12.92 9.81
CA VAL A 162 5.53 12.34 8.91
C VAL A 162 5.41 10.82 9.12
N GLU A 163 4.42 10.20 8.49
CA GLU A 163 4.29 8.75 8.53
C GLU A 163 5.36 8.06 7.67
N PHE A 164 5.91 6.97 8.19
CA PHE A 164 6.78 6.06 7.45
C PHE A 164 6.08 4.71 7.28
N ALA A 165 6.08 4.20 6.05
CA ALA A 165 5.54 2.90 5.71
C ALA A 165 6.64 2.00 5.13
N THR A 166 6.62 0.74 5.53
CA THR A 166 7.54 -0.28 5.04
C THR A 166 6.77 -1.38 4.32
N ALA A 167 7.38 -1.88 3.27
CA ALA A 167 6.99 -3.07 2.56
C ALA A 167 8.24 -3.84 2.16
N ILE A 168 8.05 -5.07 1.70
CA ILE A 168 9.08 -5.89 1.08
C ILE A 168 8.65 -6.17 -0.36
N VAL A 169 9.61 -6.25 -1.27
CA VAL A 169 9.36 -6.60 -2.67
C VAL A 169 8.59 -7.91 -2.76
N HIS A 170 7.61 -7.98 -3.66
CA HIS A 170 6.84 -9.19 -3.87
C HIS A 170 6.32 -9.33 -5.30
N ASN A 171 5.92 -10.56 -5.62
CA ASN A 171 5.37 -10.93 -6.91
C ASN A 171 3.86 -11.04 -6.82
N ALA A 172 3.15 -10.31 -7.67
CA ALA A 172 1.70 -10.21 -7.64
C ALA A 172 1.16 -9.92 -9.05
N TYR A 173 -0.04 -10.44 -9.34
CA TYR A 173 -0.75 -10.18 -10.59
C TYR A 173 -0.81 -8.68 -10.92
N TYR A 174 -1.24 -7.87 -9.95
CA TYR A 174 -1.37 -6.41 -10.11
C TYR A 174 -0.09 -5.71 -10.59
N PHE A 175 1.10 -6.20 -10.18
CA PHE A 175 2.37 -5.59 -10.59
C PHE A 175 2.88 -6.10 -11.94
N HIS A 176 2.23 -7.09 -12.54
CA HIS A 176 2.72 -7.81 -13.73
C HIS A 176 4.18 -8.29 -13.55
N LYS A 177 4.57 -8.62 -12.31
CA LYS A 177 5.93 -8.93 -11.91
C LYS A 177 5.94 -10.24 -11.12
N PHE A 178 6.76 -11.19 -11.57
CA PHE A 178 6.76 -12.57 -11.10
C PHE A 178 8.15 -13.12 -10.79
N ASP A 179 9.17 -12.31 -10.99
CA ASP A 179 10.60 -12.63 -10.97
C ASP A 179 11.37 -11.75 -9.98
N ASN A 180 10.70 -10.97 -9.12
CA ASN A 180 11.39 -10.35 -8.00
C ASN A 180 11.95 -11.45 -7.09
N GLN A 181 13.20 -11.30 -6.67
CA GLN A 181 13.90 -12.24 -5.79
C GLN A 181 14.46 -11.50 -4.58
N ILE A 182 14.61 -12.25 -3.49
CA ILE A 182 15.26 -11.80 -2.26
C ILE A 182 16.42 -12.75 -2.00
N THR A 183 17.61 -12.34 -2.41
CA THR A 183 18.85 -13.12 -2.28
C THR A 183 19.66 -12.65 -1.08
N LYS A 184 19.58 -11.36 -0.71
CA LYS A 184 20.33 -10.76 0.40
C LYS A 184 19.53 -10.77 1.71
N LYS A 185 19.10 -11.95 2.13
CA LYS A 185 18.21 -12.12 3.29
C LYS A 185 18.80 -11.55 4.58
N ASP A 186 20.12 -11.72 4.79
CA ASP A 186 20.79 -11.27 6.01
C ASP A 186 20.86 -9.73 6.07
N GLU A 187 21.25 -9.06 4.98
CA GLU A 187 21.28 -7.59 4.88
C GLU A 187 19.89 -6.99 5.14
N ILE A 188 18.84 -7.56 4.54
CA ILE A 188 17.46 -7.12 4.74
C ILE A 188 17.01 -7.39 6.19
N THR A 189 17.37 -8.54 6.75
CA THR A 189 17.02 -8.91 8.13
C THR A 189 17.66 -7.95 9.11
N GLU A 190 18.92 -7.61 8.91
CA GLU A 190 19.67 -6.65 9.73
C GLU A 190 19.00 -5.27 9.66
N ALA A 191 18.75 -4.74 8.46
CA ALA A 191 18.10 -3.45 8.28
C ALA A 191 16.72 -3.35 8.98
N PHE A 192 15.88 -4.39 8.84
CA PHE A 192 14.60 -4.43 9.54
C PHE A 192 14.76 -4.61 11.06
N THR A 193 15.76 -5.36 11.52
CA THR A 193 16.03 -5.55 12.95
C THR A 193 16.42 -4.24 13.60
N GLU A 194 17.30 -3.46 12.96
CA GLU A 194 17.67 -2.14 13.44
C GLU A 194 16.48 -1.17 13.43
N LEU A 195 15.65 -1.21 12.38
CA LEU A 195 14.41 -0.41 12.35
C LEU A 195 13.48 -0.76 13.51
N ILE A 196 13.34 -2.05 13.84
CA ILE A 196 12.52 -2.50 14.96
C ILE A 196 13.07 -1.97 16.29
N ARG A 197 14.40 -2.02 16.48
CA ARG A 197 15.06 -1.43 17.66
C ARG A 197 14.76 0.06 17.77
N GLU A 198 14.89 0.81 16.69
CA GLU A 198 14.56 2.25 16.66
C GLU A 198 13.08 2.52 16.98
N LEU A 199 12.16 1.72 16.45
CA LEU A 199 10.74 1.83 16.75
C LEU A 199 10.45 1.55 18.23
N PHE A 200 11.12 0.56 18.83
CA PHE A 200 11.00 0.24 20.25
C PHE A 200 11.61 1.28 21.18
N LYS A 201 12.62 2.06 20.76
CA LYS A 201 13.14 3.19 21.56
C LYS A 201 12.09 4.28 21.79
N THR A 202 11.09 4.38 20.90
CA THR A 202 10.04 5.39 21.05
C THR A 202 8.99 5.03 22.10
N TRP A 203 8.33 6.02 22.69
CA TRP A 203 7.19 5.85 23.61
C TRP A 203 5.83 5.91 22.92
N ARG A 204 5.78 5.64 21.60
CA ARG A 204 4.56 5.69 20.80
C ARG A 204 4.02 4.26 20.59
N PRO A 205 2.86 3.87 21.15
CA PRO A 205 2.32 2.52 20.99
C PRO A 205 2.22 2.09 19.53
N LYS A 206 1.81 3.00 18.63
CA LYS A 206 1.77 2.76 17.18
C LYS A 206 3.08 2.22 16.62
N ASN A 207 4.23 2.73 17.09
CA ASN A 207 5.54 2.28 16.63
C ASN A 207 5.86 0.85 17.13
N TRP A 208 5.37 0.45 18.30
CA TRP A 208 5.55 -0.92 18.79
C TRP A 208 4.74 -1.94 17.97
N PHE A 209 3.53 -1.58 17.55
CA PHE A 209 2.77 -2.40 16.60
C PHE A 209 3.45 -2.46 15.22
N ARG A 210 4.11 -1.37 14.78
CA ARG A 210 4.93 -1.38 13.57
C ARG A 210 6.17 -2.28 13.71
N ALA A 211 6.78 -2.33 14.89
CA ALA A 211 7.88 -3.26 15.18
C ALA A 211 7.43 -4.72 14.97
N TYR A 212 6.25 -5.10 15.49
CA TYR A 212 5.69 -6.43 15.21
C TYR A 212 5.43 -6.67 13.73
N PHE A 213 4.88 -5.68 13.01
CA PHE A 213 4.67 -5.79 11.57
C PHE A 213 5.99 -6.04 10.81
N ASN A 214 7.04 -5.28 11.12
CA ASN A 214 8.36 -5.47 10.50
C ASN A 214 9.02 -6.79 10.90
N HIS A 215 8.79 -7.30 12.11
CA HIS A 215 9.22 -8.65 12.48
C HIS A 215 8.56 -9.72 11.60
N GLY A 216 7.28 -9.54 11.25
CA GLY A 216 6.61 -10.41 10.28
C GLY A 216 7.20 -10.31 8.86
N ILE A 217 7.77 -9.17 8.47
CA ILE A 217 8.51 -9.05 7.21
C ILE A 217 9.78 -9.91 7.26
N ILE A 218 10.55 -9.85 8.36
CA ILE A 218 11.74 -10.70 8.56
C ILE A 218 11.35 -12.19 8.42
N ASN A 219 10.28 -12.61 9.10
CA ASN A 219 9.78 -13.99 8.98
C ASN A 219 9.43 -14.37 7.53
N TYR A 220 8.78 -13.47 6.78
CA TYR A 220 8.46 -13.70 5.37
C TYR A 220 9.71 -13.81 4.48
N VAL A 221 10.73 -12.97 4.70
CA VAL A 221 12.01 -13.00 3.97
C VAL A 221 12.69 -14.38 4.09
N HIS A 222 12.56 -15.02 5.24
CA HIS A 222 13.09 -16.37 5.49
C HIS A 222 12.16 -17.50 5.05
N GLY A 223 11.03 -17.21 4.41
CA GLY A 223 10.08 -18.21 3.94
C GLY A 223 9.20 -18.81 5.04
N GLY A 224 9.13 -18.17 6.21
CA GLY A 224 8.28 -18.59 7.31
C GLY A 224 6.79 -18.48 6.96
N GLU A 225 5.98 -19.32 7.60
CA GLU A 225 4.53 -19.21 7.54
C GLU A 225 4.06 -17.86 8.10
N ARG A 226 2.90 -17.37 7.65
CA ARG A 226 2.38 -16.10 8.17
C ARG A 226 2.16 -16.19 9.68
N LEU A 227 2.61 -15.17 10.40
CA LEU A 227 2.38 -15.03 11.85
C LEU A 227 0.89 -14.91 12.22
N MET A 228 0.03 -14.58 11.25
CA MET A 228 -1.42 -14.48 11.38
C MET A 228 -2.11 -14.89 10.08
N PRO A 229 -3.36 -15.40 10.13
CA PRO A 229 -4.11 -15.78 8.94
C PRO A 229 -4.21 -14.66 7.89
N CYS A 230 -4.43 -15.02 6.63
CA CYS A 230 -4.77 -14.07 5.58
C CYS A 230 -6.29 -14.04 5.41
N ASN A 231 -6.91 -12.87 5.57
CA ASN A 231 -8.36 -12.67 5.37
C ASN A 231 -8.66 -11.76 4.17
N MET A 232 -7.74 -11.69 3.20
CA MET A 232 -7.99 -11.04 1.92
C MET A 232 -9.14 -11.76 1.19
N GLY A 233 -10.02 -11.01 0.53
CA GLY A 233 -11.28 -11.52 -0.03
C GLY A 233 -12.43 -11.64 0.98
N THR A 234 -12.18 -11.40 2.28
CA THR A 234 -13.21 -11.37 3.33
C THR A 234 -13.24 -10.02 4.04
N ASP A 235 -12.08 -9.50 4.43
CA ASP A 235 -11.97 -8.19 5.10
C ASP A 235 -11.64 -7.05 4.14
N VAL A 236 -11.00 -7.38 3.02
CA VAL A 236 -10.45 -6.45 2.05
C VAL A 236 -10.75 -6.96 0.65
N PHE A 237 -11.13 -6.07 -0.25
CA PHE A 237 -11.18 -6.33 -1.68
C PHE A 237 -10.21 -5.44 -2.44
N LEU A 238 -9.87 -5.87 -3.66
CA LEU A 238 -9.25 -5.02 -4.67
C LEU A 238 -10.24 -4.77 -5.80
N CYS A 239 -10.37 -3.53 -6.26
CA CYS A 239 -11.15 -3.17 -7.44
C CYS A 239 -10.20 -2.70 -8.54
N GLU A 240 -10.31 -3.31 -9.71
CA GLU A 240 -9.55 -2.96 -10.91
C GLU A 240 -10.14 -1.75 -11.65
N PRO A 241 -9.38 -1.11 -12.57
CA PRO A 241 -9.85 0.08 -13.26
C PRO A 241 -11.13 -0.14 -14.07
N TRP A 242 -11.37 -1.36 -14.57
CA TRP A 242 -12.55 -1.73 -15.35
C TRP A 242 -13.69 -2.33 -14.51
N GLY A 243 -13.57 -2.35 -13.18
CA GLY A 243 -14.66 -2.69 -12.25
C GLY A 243 -14.64 -4.10 -11.65
N ASP A 244 -13.68 -4.95 -12.03
CA ASP A 244 -13.54 -6.28 -11.43
C ASP A 244 -13.21 -6.17 -9.94
N ILE A 245 -13.92 -6.97 -9.13
CA ILE A 245 -13.66 -7.12 -7.70
C ILE A 245 -12.86 -8.41 -7.50
N LYS A 246 -11.67 -8.29 -6.92
CA LYS A 246 -10.71 -9.36 -6.66
C LYS A 246 -10.44 -9.53 -5.16
N PRO A 247 -9.98 -10.71 -4.71
CA PRO A 247 -9.67 -10.94 -3.29
C PRO A 247 -8.47 -10.13 -2.81
N CYS A 248 -7.47 -9.96 -3.67
CA CYS A 248 -6.19 -9.30 -3.35
C CYS A 248 -5.48 -8.86 -4.62
N ASN A 249 -4.26 -8.33 -4.49
CA ASN A 249 -3.41 -7.96 -5.62
C ASN A 249 -2.58 -9.11 -6.20
N VAL A 250 -2.60 -10.28 -5.56
CA VAL A 250 -1.76 -11.43 -5.94
C VAL A 250 -2.48 -12.39 -6.89
N LEU A 251 -3.72 -12.72 -6.60
CA LEU A 251 -4.50 -13.70 -7.37
C LEU A 251 -5.18 -13.04 -8.55
N ASP A 252 -5.12 -13.69 -9.70
CA ASP A 252 -5.85 -13.30 -10.91
C ASP A 252 -7.23 -13.96 -10.96
N GLU A 253 -8.04 -13.70 -9.93
CA GLU A 253 -9.37 -14.29 -9.81
C GLU A 253 -10.40 -13.20 -9.53
N THR A 254 -11.40 -13.12 -10.40
CA THR A 254 -12.50 -12.14 -10.30
C THR A 254 -13.70 -12.76 -9.56
N MET A 255 -14.21 -12.04 -8.56
CA MET A 255 -15.43 -12.36 -7.82
C MET A 255 -16.70 -11.90 -8.56
N GLY A 256 -16.59 -10.80 -9.32
CA GLY A 256 -17.66 -10.19 -10.12
C GLY A 256 -17.27 -8.79 -10.57
N ASN A 257 -18.10 -8.15 -11.40
CA ASN A 257 -17.83 -6.81 -11.94
C ASN A 257 -18.86 -5.79 -11.46
N ILE A 258 -18.39 -4.69 -10.85
CA ILE A 258 -19.25 -3.69 -10.23
C ILE A 258 -20.05 -2.84 -11.25
N LYS A 259 -19.71 -2.90 -12.54
CA LYS A 259 -20.52 -2.26 -13.59
C LYS A 259 -21.81 -3.03 -13.86
N GLU A 260 -21.78 -4.34 -13.63
CA GLU A 260 -22.87 -5.26 -13.94
C GLU A 260 -23.74 -5.55 -12.71
N GLN A 261 -23.11 -5.65 -11.53
CA GLN A 261 -23.76 -6.07 -10.29
C GLN A 261 -23.56 -5.04 -9.18
N THR A 262 -24.42 -5.09 -8.15
CA THR A 262 -24.16 -4.37 -6.90
C THR A 262 -23.00 -5.03 -6.15
N PHE A 263 -22.32 -4.27 -5.29
CA PHE A 263 -21.22 -4.84 -4.50
C PHE A 263 -21.67 -6.00 -3.62
N GLU A 264 -22.88 -5.92 -3.04
CA GLU A 264 -23.41 -6.94 -2.14
C GLU A 264 -23.70 -8.26 -2.87
N GLU A 265 -24.27 -8.19 -4.08
CA GLU A 265 -24.49 -9.37 -4.93
C GLU A 265 -23.17 -10.05 -5.28
N ILE A 266 -22.15 -9.28 -5.67
CA ILE A 266 -20.80 -9.82 -5.93
C ILE A 266 -20.27 -10.47 -4.66
N TRP A 267 -20.31 -9.77 -3.53
CA TRP A 267 -19.65 -10.19 -2.29
C TRP A 267 -20.30 -11.43 -1.65
N LYS A 268 -21.59 -11.65 -1.87
CA LYS A 268 -22.33 -12.82 -1.36
C LYS A 268 -22.51 -13.93 -2.39
N SER A 269 -21.97 -13.78 -3.60
CA SER A 269 -22.09 -14.79 -4.65
C SER A 269 -21.32 -16.08 -4.32
N GLU A 270 -21.77 -17.20 -4.88
CA GLU A 270 -21.05 -18.48 -4.85
C GLU A 270 -19.65 -18.33 -5.44
N ARG A 271 -19.51 -17.54 -6.50
CA ARG A 271 -18.22 -17.20 -7.10
C ARG A 271 -17.26 -16.52 -6.11
N ALA A 272 -17.75 -15.57 -5.31
CA ALA A 272 -16.91 -14.96 -4.28
C ALA A 272 -16.49 -15.97 -3.20
N GLU A 273 -17.34 -16.94 -2.84
CA GLU A 273 -16.99 -18.02 -1.92
C GLU A 273 -15.94 -18.98 -2.48
N GLU A 274 -16.03 -19.33 -3.76
CA GLU A 274 -14.98 -20.07 -4.48
C GLU A 274 -13.64 -19.34 -4.43
N VAL A 275 -13.64 -18.07 -4.83
CA VAL A 275 -12.42 -17.25 -4.86
C VAL A 275 -11.83 -17.06 -3.45
N ARG A 276 -12.66 -16.97 -2.41
CA ARG A 276 -12.20 -16.97 -1.00
C ARG A 276 -11.53 -18.29 -0.62
N ARG A 277 -12.06 -19.44 -1.06
CA ARG A 277 -11.41 -20.75 -0.84
C ARG A 277 -10.04 -20.81 -1.53
N MET A 278 -9.94 -20.27 -2.75
CA MET A 278 -8.65 -20.16 -3.46
C MET A 278 -7.68 -19.25 -2.71
N ALA A 279 -8.13 -18.08 -2.24
CA ALA A 279 -7.32 -17.14 -1.45
C ALA A 279 -6.79 -17.77 -0.15
N LYS A 280 -7.62 -18.54 0.55
CA LYS A 280 -7.24 -19.27 1.76
C LYS A 280 -6.16 -20.32 1.50
N ASN A 281 -6.18 -20.96 0.33
CA ASN A 281 -5.28 -22.04 -0.06
C ASN A 281 -4.09 -21.57 -0.95
N CYS A 282 -3.89 -20.27 -1.11
CA CYS A 282 -2.92 -19.68 -2.05
C CYS A 282 -1.44 -20.05 -1.78
N GLY A 283 -1.08 -20.38 -0.54
CA GLY A 283 0.27 -20.84 -0.15
C GLY A 283 1.40 -19.80 -0.23
N ARG A 284 1.16 -18.59 -0.75
CA ARG A 284 2.22 -17.58 -0.95
C ARG A 284 2.77 -16.93 0.32
N ASN A 285 2.13 -17.14 1.47
CA ASN A 285 2.54 -16.62 2.78
C ASN A 285 2.88 -15.11 2.84
N CYS A 286 2.38 -14.29 1.89
CA CYS A 286 2.72 -12.87 1.79
C CYS A 286 2.50 -12.14 3.12
N TRP A 287 3.33 -11.16 3.48
CA TRP A 287 3.12 -10.34 4.68
C TRP A 287 3.08 -8.85 4.31
N MET A 288 1.91 -8.41 3.83
CA MET A 288 1.69 -7.06 3.33
C MET A 288 0.81 -6.24 4.28
N ILE A 289 1.04 -4.93 4.37
CA ILE A 289 0.31 -4.05 5.31
C ILE A 289 -1.21 -4.17 5.15
N GLY A 290 -1.73 -4.27 3.92
CA GLY A 290 -3.17 -4.42 3.65
C GLY A 290 -3.75 -5.75 4.16
N SER A 291 -2.93 -6.80 4.23
CA SER A 291 -3.35 -8.12 4.73
C SER A 291 -3.04 -8.33 6.23
N ALA A 292 -2.02 -7.67 6.76
CA ALA A 292 -1.54 -7.86 8.12
C ALA A 292 -2.14 -6.83 9.09
N SER A 293 -2.33 -5.58 8.67
CA SER A 293 -2.86 -4.52 9.54
C SER A 293 -4.28 -4.83 10.04
N PRO A 294 -5.24 -5.29 9.21
CA PRO A 294 -6.57 -5.67 9.71
C PRO A 294 -6.51 -6.77 10.78
N GLU A 295 -5.67 -7.78 10.58
CA GLU A 295 -5.51 -8.88 11.54
C GLU A 295 -4.84 -8.45 12.84
N ILE A 296 -3.79 -7.61 12.76
CA ILE A 296 -3.14 -7.02 13.93
C ILE A 296 -4.16 -6.23 14.77
N LYS A 297 -5.05 -5.47 14.13
CA LYS A 297 -6.11 -4.71 14.84
C LYS A 297 -7.10 -5.64 15.54
N LYS A 298 -7.51 -6.74 14.90
CA LYS A 298 -8.41 -7.75 15.50
C LYS A 298 -7.76 -8.51 16.64
N ARG A 299 -6.47 -8.85 16.50
CA ARG A 299 -5.68 -9.66 17.45
C ARG A 299 -4.74 -8.81 18.30
N LYS A 300 -5.14 -7.59 18.65
CA LYS A 300 -4.30 -6.61 19.35
C LYS A 300 -3.64 -7.14 20.62
N TRP A 301 -4.35 -7.98 21.39
CA TRP A 301 -3.84 -8.55 22.63
C TRP A 301 -2.68 -9.52 22.41
N PHE A 302 -2.75 -10.34 21.35
CA PHE A 302 -1.64 -11.22 20.97
C PHE A 302 -0.38 -10.42 20.64
N VAL A 303 -0.55 -9.34 19.86
CA VAL A 303 0.57 -8.45 19.50
C VAL A 303 1.12 -7.71 20.72
N LEU A 304 0.25 -7.26 21.63
CA LEU A 304 0.68 -6.63 22.89
C LEU A 304 1.53 -7.57 23.74
N MET A 305 1.15 -8.84 23.86
CA MET A 305 1.96 -9.83 24.60
C MET A 305 3.32 -10.04 23.94
N TRP A 306 3.38 -10.11 22.61
CA TRP A 306 4.66 -10.16 21.89
C TRP A 306 5.49 -8.90 22.14
N ILE A 307 4.89 -7.71 22.10
CA ILE A 307 5.60 -6.44 22.37
C ILE A 307 6.18 -6.44 23.80
N LEU A 308 5.39 -6.81 24.81
CA LEU A 308 5.83 -6.83 26.21
C LEU A 308 7.01 -7.77 26.43
N LYS A 309 7.03 -8.92 25.74
CA LYS A 309 8.12 -9.89 25.82
C LYS A 309 9.41 -9.40 25.16
N ASN A 310 9.31 -8.64 24.07
CA ASN A 310 10.46 -8.36 23.19
C ASN A 310 11.02 -6.94 23.28
N LYS A 311 10.22 -5.95 23.69
CA LYS A 311 10.59 -4.52 23.62
C LYS A 311 11.95 -4.18 24.24
N TRP A 312 12.36 -4.88 25.30
CA TRP A 312 13.58 -4.60 26.06
C TRP A 312 14.76 -5.51 25.70
N SER A 313 14.58 -6.46 24.78
CA SER A 313 15.56 -7.51 24.47
C SER A 313 15.75 -7.76 22.98
N TYR A 314 15.16 -6.93 22.09
CA TYR A 314 15.15 -7.13 20.65
C TYR A 314 16.45 -6.73 19.94
#